data_AF-C6H6V5-F1
#
_entry.id   AF-C6H6V5-F1
#
_cell.length_a   1.000
_cell.length_b   1.000
_cell.length_c   1.000
_cell.angle_alpha   90.00
_cell.angle_beta   90.00
_cell.angle_gamma   90.00
#
_symmetry.space_group_name_H-M   'P 1'
#
loop_
_entity.id
_entity.type
_entity.pdbx_description
1 polymer ?
#
loop_
_entity_poly.entity_id
_entity_poly.type
_entity_poly.pdbx_seq_one_letter_code
_entity_poly.pdbx_strand_id
1 'polypeptide(L)'
;MKFNPWRFAQPKRDHHSEQSNGTGATPARPTFTVTSANNLFFGHGRHACPGRFIADAETKMLLACLLMNYDVDLVPVPRPDGKGEVAVRPKSPWVLEVIMPPIGGRIRTKRRACERV
;
A
#
# COMPACT_ATOMS: atom_id res chain seq x y z
N MET A 1 -5.21 0.46 -12.31
CA MET A 1 -5.28 -0.17 -10.97
C MET A 1 -5.79 0.88 -9.97
N LYS A 2 -6.88 0.59 -9.24
CA LYS A 2 -7.51 1.53 -8.30
C LYS A 2 -6.97 1.27 -6.88
N PHE A 3 -6.58 2.30 -6.14
CA PHE A 3 -6.12 2.15 -4.76
C PHE A 3 -7.32 1.86 -3.84
N ASN A 4 -7.27 0.74 -3.11
CA ASN A 4 -8.25 0.40 -2.08
C ASN A 4 -7.55 0.39 -0.70
N PRO A 5 -7.82 1.38 0.18
CA PRO A 5 -7.19 1.45 1.50
C PRO A 5 -7.63 0.31 2.44
N TRP A 6 -8.82 -0.26 2.23
CA TRP A 6 -9.41 -1.26 3.10
C TRP A 6 -9.18 -2.70 2.65
N ARG A 7 -8.28 -2.92 1.68
CA ARG A 7 -8.06 -4.25 1.07
C ARG A 7 -7.65 -5.35 2.06
N PHE A 8 -7.11 -4.98 3.22
CA PHE A 8 -6.72 -5.90 4.30
C PHE A 8 -7.62 -5.81 5.54
N ALA A 9 -8.62 -4.94 5.52
CA ALA A 9 -9.62 -4.83 6.58
C ALA A 9 -10.91 -5.60 6.22
N GLN A 10 -11.20 -5.72 4.92
CA GLN A 10 -12.41 -6.37 4.44
C GLN A 10 -12.30 -7.90 4.50
N PRO A 11 -13.38 -8.60 4.92
CA PRO A 11 -13.49 -10.04 4.73
C PRO A 11 -13.41 -10.36 3.23
N LYS A 12 -12.71 -11.43 2.87
CA LYS A 12 -12.70 -11.91 1.49
C LYS A 12 -14.13 -12.31 1.13
N ARG A 13 -14.71 -11.68 0.12
CA ARG A 13 -15.98 -12.10 -0.48
C ARG A 13 -15.62 -13.14 -1.53
N ASP A 14 -15.89 -14.40 -1.21
CA ASP A 14 -15.50 -15.52 -2.06
C ASP A 14 -16.31 -15.50 -3.36
N HIS A 15 -15.62 -15.35 -4.50
CA HIS A 15 -16.10 -15.83 -5.78
C HIS A 15 -15.10 -16.88 -6.26
N HIS A 16 -15.58 -18.12 -6.33
CA HIS A 16 -14.91 -19.39 -6.67
C HIS A 16 -14.14 -20.13 -5.56
N SER A 17 -14.80 -21.20 -5.15
CA SER A 17 -14.40 -22.37 -4.37
C SER A 17 -13.05 -22.98 -4.75
N GLU A 18 -12.21 -23.21 -3.75
CA GLU A 18 -11.51 -24.49 -3.62
C GLU A 18 -11.79 -25.05 -2.23
N GLN A 19 -12.55 -26.13 -2.24
CA GLN A 19 -12.92 -26.94 -1.10
C GLN A 19 -11.70 -27.76 -0.69
N SER A 20 -11.04 -27.41 0.42
CA SER A 20 -10.17 -28.33 1.14
C SER A 20 -10.79 -28.63 2.50
N ASN A 21 -11.05 -29.92 2.69
CA ASN A 21 -11.67 -30.51 3.86
C ASN A 21 -10.94 -30.17 5.16
N GLY A 22 -11.72 -29.91 6.21
CA GLY A 22 -11.32 -30.19 7.60
C GLY A 22 -11.10 -28.95 8.46
N THR A 23 -11.92 -28.84 9.52
CA THR A 23 -11.94 -27.87 10.62
C THR A 23 -12.60 -26.52 10.30
N GLY A 24 -13.67 -26.20 11.04
CA GLY A 24 -14.45 -24.97 10.96
C GLY A 24 -13.71 -23.73 11.46
N ALA A 25 -12.54 -23.45 10.87
CA ALA A 25 -11.80 -22.23 11.12
C ALA A 25 -12.46 -21.08 10.33
N THR A 26 -12.89 -20.04 11.03
CA THR A 26 -13.35 -18.79 10.41
C THR A 26 -12.28 -18.30 9.42
N PRO A 27 -12.64 -17.91 8.18
CA PRO A 27 -11.64 -17.46 7.21
C PRO A 27 -10.84 -16.30 7.80
N ALA A 28 -9.54 -16.54 8.01
CA ALA A 28 -8.65 -15.56 8.60
C ALA A 28 -8.64 -14.29 7.74
N ARG A 29 -8.79 -13.12 8.38
CA ARG A 29 -8.77 -11.84 7.68
C ARG A 29 -7.39 -11.65 7.02
N PRO A 30 -7.32 -11.25 5.74
CA PRO A 30 -6.04 -11.05 5.07
C PRO A 30 -5.32 -9.86 5.69
N THR A 31 -4.20 -10.09 6.38
CA THR A 31 -3.35 -9.02 6.91
C THR A 31 -2.30 -8.61 5.88
N PHE A 32 -1.62 -7.48 6.11
CA PHE A 32 -0.56 -6.98 5.23
C PHE A 32 0.59 -7.98 5.03
N THR A 33 0.87 -8.82 6.02
CA THR A 33 1.96 -9.81 6.02
C THR A 33 1.57 -11.17 5.44
N VAL A 34 0.28 -11.39 5.13
CA VAL A 34 -0.19 -12.64 4.52
C VAL A 34 0.32 -12.74 3.09
N THR A 35 0.97 -13.87 2.78
CA THR A 35 1.39 -14.21 1.43
C THR A 35 0.49 -15.30 0.84
N SER A 36 0.27 -15.25 -0.47
CA SER A 36 -0.49 -16.28 -1.20
C SER A 36 -0.06 -16.28 -2.66
N ALA A 37 -0.49 -17.27 -3.45
CA ALA A 37 -0.30 -17.25 -4.91
C ALA A 37 -0.82 -15.95 -5.55
N ASN A 38 -1.81 -15.30 -4.94
CA ASN A 38 -2.39 -14.04 -5.42
C ASN A 38 -1.82 -12.79 -4.72
N ASN A 39 -0.92 -12.94 -3.74
CA ASN A 39 -0.24 -11.85 -3.05
C ASN A 39 1.24 -12.19 -2.82
N LEU A 40 2.08 -11.81 -3.78
CA LEU A 40 3.51 -12.13 -3.83
C LEU A 40 4.41 -10.98 -3.37
N PHE A 41 3.88 -9.94 -2.73
CA PHE A 41 4.65 -8.76 -2.32
C PHE A 41 5.87 -9.10 -1.44
N PHE A 42 5.74 -10.13 -0.59
CA PHE A 42 6.82 -10.66 0.24
C PHE A 42 7.29 -12.05 -0.25
N GLY A 43 7.06 -12.42 -1.50
CA GLY A 43 7.21 -13.81 -1.97
C GLY A 43 6.17 -14.76 -1.36
N HIS A 44 6.32 -16.07 -1.58
CA HIS A 44 5.42 -17.09 -1.02
C HIS A 44 6.15 -18.42 -0.76
N GLY A 45 5.58 -19.27 0.10
CA GLY A 45 6.15 -20.57 0.46
C GLY A 45 7.47 -20.47 1.23
N ARG A 46 8.40 -21.42 0.98
CA ARG A 46 9.71 -21.50 1.64
C ARG A 46 10.59 -20.25 1.44
N HIS A 47 10.32 -19.48 0.38
CA HIS A 47 11.06 -18.26 0.03
C HIS A 47 10.31 -16.98 0.41
N ALA A 48 9.26 -17.07 1.23
CA ALA A 48 8.60 -15.87 1.75
C ALA A 48 9.60 -15.07 2.61
N CYS A 49 9.59 -13.75 2.44
CA CYS A 49 10.48 -12.83 3.14
C CYS A 49 10.29 -13.00 4.66
N PRO A 50 11.35 -13.38 5.40
CA PRO A 50 11.28 -13.53 6.85
C PRO A 50 11.10 -12.17 7.55
N GLY A 51 11.58 -11.09 6.94
CA GLY A 51 11.50 -9.72 7.47
C GLY A 51 10.14 -9.03 7.32
N ARG A 52 9.12 -9.68 6.73
CA ARG A 52 7.82 -9.03 6.43
C ARG A 52 7.09 -8.47 7.65
N PHE A 53 7.29 -9.05 8.84
CA PHE A 53 6.68 -8.57 10.08
C PHE A 53 7.36 -7.30 10.59
N ILE A 54 8.68 -7.22 10.46
CA ILE A 54 9.44 -6.01 10.78
C ILE A 54 9.07 -4.90 9.79
N ALA A 55 9.04 -5.22 8.49
CA ALA A 55 8.63 -4.27 7.45
C ALA A 55 7.20 -3.73 7.68
N ASP A 56 6.26 -4.58 8.14
CA ASP A 56 4.90 -4.16 8.50
C ASP A 56 4.89 -3.16 9.67
N ALA A 57 5.62 -3.48 10.75
CA ALA A 57 5.72 -2.61 11.92
C ALA A 57 6.37 -1.26 11.56
N GLU A 58 7.51 -1.28 10.86
CA GLU A 58 8.24 -0.08 10.44
C GLU A 58 7.41 0.79 9.50
N THR A 59 6.73 0.19 8.51
CA THR A 59 5.87 0.93 7.57
C THR A 59 4.73 1.63 8.30
N LYS A 60 4.08 0.93 9.24
CA LYS A 60 2.99 1.51 10.04
C LYS A 60 3.49 2.64 10.94
N MET A 61 4.64 2.47 11.58
CA MET A 61 5.24 3.50 12.42
C MET A 61 5.62 4.74 11.60
N LEU A 62 6.25 4.56 10.44
CA LEU A 62 6.57 5.66 9.52
C LEU A 62 5.30 6.37 9.04
N LEU A 63 4.26 5.61 8.66
CA LEU A 63 2.98 6.19 8.24
C LEU A 63 2.30 6.95 9.37
N ALA A 64 2.31 6.43 10.60
CA ALA A 64 1.78 7.14 11.76
C ALA A 64 2.53 8.46 12.00
N CYS A 65 3.86 8.44 11.96
CA CYS A 65 4.68 9.65 12.05
C CYS A 65 4.33 10.67 10.96
N LEU A 66 4.14 10.23 9.72
CA LEU A 66 3.76 11.11 8.62
C LEU A 66 2.35 11.72 8.83
N LEU A 67 1.36 10.89 9.16
CA LEU A 67 -0.02 11.33 9.32
C LEU A 67 -0.22 12.28 10.50
N MET A 68 0.47 12.04 11.62
CA MET A 68 0.35 12.87 12.83
C MET A 68 1.04 14.22 12.68
N ASN A 69 2.12 14.29 11.90
CA ASN A 69 2.98 15.48 11.86
C ASN A 69 2.87 16.29 10.56
N TYR A 70 2.27 15.75 9.51
CA TYR A 70 2.25 16.40 8.20
C TYR A 70 0.88 16.35 7.53
N ASP A 71 0.57 17.42 6.80
CA ASP A 71 -0.39 17.41 5.70
C ASP A 71 0.39 17.12 4.41
N VAL A 72 -0.08 16.17 3.62
CA VAL A 72 0.59 15.72 2.39
C VAL A 72 -0.36 15.85 1.22
N ASP A 73 0.07 16.59 0.20
CA ASP A 73 -0.66 16.77 -1.05
C ASP A 73 0.23 16.43 -2.24
N LEU A 74 -0.41 16.00 -3.33
CA LEU A 74 0.26 15.86 -4.61
C LEU A 74 0.48 17.24 -5.24
N VAL A 75 1.60 17.42 -5.93
CA VAL A 75 1.83 18.63 -6.71
C VAL A 75 0.90 18.59 -7.93
N PRO A 76 0.03 19.61 -8.15
CA PRO A 76 -0.78 19.69 -9.34
C PRO A 76 0.11 19.75 -10.58
N VAL A 77 -0.25 18.98 -11.60
CA VAL A 77 0.40 19.03 -12.91
C VAL A 77 -0.61 19.48 -13.97
N PRO A 78 -0.17 20.18 -15.03
CA PRO A 78 -1.07 20.53 -16.13
C PRO A 78 -1.76 19.28 -16.68
N ARG A 79 -3.07 19.37 -16.93
CA ARG A 79 -3.79 18.29 -17.58
C ARG A 79 -3.26 18.07 -19.00
N PRO A 80 -3.25 16.82 -19.49
CA PRO A 80 -2.96 16.54 -20.90
C PRO A 80 -3.92 17.29 -21.84
N ASP A 81 -5.15 17.50 -21.40
CA ASP A 81 -6.22 18.13 -22.19
C ASP A 81 -6.13 19.67 -22.24
N GLY A 82 -5.09 20.27 -21.63
CA GLY A 82 -4.89 21.73 -21.56
C GLY A 82 -5.88 22.48 -20.66
N LYS A 83 -6.89 21.81 -20.10
CA LYS A 83 -7.94 22.42 -19.24
C LYS A 83 -7.56 22.37 -17.76
N GLY A 84 -6.61 23.22 -17.37
CA GLY A 84 -6.22 23.44 -15.97
C GLY A 84 -5.23 22.41 -15.40
N GLU A 85 -5.08 22.41 -14.07
CA GLU A 85 -4.16 21.53 -13.35
C GLU A 85 -4.90 20.42 -12.60
N VAL A 86 -4.24 19.27 -12.42
CA VAL A 86 -4.78 18.13 -11.68
C VAL A 86 -3.71 17.49 -10.81
N ALA A 87 -4.07 17.21 -9.56
CA ALA A 87 -3.26 16.39 -8.67
C ALA A 87 -3.42 14.91 -9.06
N VAL A 88 -2.38 14.32 -9.67
CA VAL A 88 -2.40 12.91 -10.12
C VAL A 88 -1.21 12.17 -9.54
N ARG A 89 -1.43 10.93 -9.07
CA ARG A 89 -0.35 10.04 -8.64
C ARG A 89 0.60 9.79 -9.83
N PRO A 90 1.89 10.13 -9.74
CA PRO A 90 2.82 9.87 -10.82
C PRO A 90 2.92 8.36 -11.13
N LYS A 91 3.09 8.03 -12.41
CA LYS A 91 3.35 6.65 -12.82
C LYS A 91 4.74 6.23 -12.30
N SER A 92 4.81 5.08 -11.64
CA SER A 92 6.07 4.49 -11.19
C SER A 92 6.72 3.71 -12.34
N PRO A 93 7.96 4.04 -12.75
CA PRO A 93 8.65 3.25 -13.75
C PRO A 93 9.06 1.89 -13.19
N TRP A 94 8.97 0.87 -14.04
CA TRP A 94 9.59 -0.42 -13.79
C TRP A 94 11.03 -0.36 -14.27
N VAL A 95 11.98 -0.57 -13.36
CA VAL A 95 13.40 -0.63 -13.68
C VAL A 95 13.88 -2.00 -13.24
N LEU A 96 14.23 -2.85 -14.21
CA LEU A 96 14.48 -4.27 -13.97
C LEU A 96 13.25 -4.92 -13.28
N GLU A 97 13.47 -5.69 -12.22
CA GLU A 97 12.41 -6.39 -11.47
C GLU A 97 11.76 -5.53 -10.37
N VAL A 98 12.18 -4.27 -10.20
CA VAL A 98 11.71 -3.41 -9.10
C VAL A 98 10.87 -2.24 -9.62
N ILE A 99 9.81 -1.92 -8.87
CA ILE A 99 9.04 -0.68 -9.06
C ILE A 99 9.82 0.45 -8.40
N MET A 100 10.36 1.35 -9.19
CA MET A 100 11.09 2.50 -8.66
C MET A 100 10.13 3.64 -8.34
N PRO A 101 10.43 4.44 -7.30
CA PRO A 101 9.78 5.73 -7.12
C PRO A 101 9.92 6.56 -8.41
N PRO A 102 8.94 7.42 -8.73
CA PRO A 102 9.04 8.32 -9.88
C PRO A 102 10.23 9.27 -9.66
N ILE A 103 11.32 9.05 -10.40
CA ILE A 103 12.53 9.88 -10.30
C ILE A 103 12.17 11.31 -10.68
N GLY A 104 12.49 12.27 -9.81
CA GLY A 104 12.10 13.68 -9.98
C GLY A 104 10.64 14.01 -9.59
N GLY A 105 9.85 13.01 -9.18
CA GLY A 105 8.51 13.23 -8.64
C GLY A 105 8.56 14.05 -7.36
N ARG A 106 7.63 15.01 -7.22
CA ARG A 106 7.54 15.90 -6.05
C ARG A 106 6.20 15.71 -5.35
N ILE A 107 6.22 15.82 -4.03
CA ILE A 107 5.04 15.91 -3.18
C ILE A 107 5.13 17.21 -2.38
N ARG A 108 3.98 17.80 -2.05
CA ARG A 108 3.90 18.95 -1.15
C ARG A 108 3.67 18.42 0.26
N THR A 109 4.50 18.85 1.19
CA THR A 109 4.33 18.53 2.62
C THR A 109 4.26 19.83 3.40
N LYS A 110 3.33 19.88 4.36
CA LYS A 110 3.24 20.96 5.34
C LYS A 110 3.28 20.33 6.72
N ARG A 111 4.21 20.77 7.58
CA ARG A 111 4.25 20.32 8.97
C ARG A 111 3.02 20.85 9.70
N ARG A 112 2.29 19.97 10.39
CA ARG A 112 1.21 20.34 11.31
C ARG A 112 1.83 21.01 12.54
N ALA A 113 1.21 22.08 13.03
CA ALA A 113 1.65 22.71 14.27
C ALA A 113 1.63 21.64 15.38
N CYS A 114 2.72 21.53 16.13
CA CYS A 114 2.85 20.54 17.18
C CYS A 114 2.04 21.03 18.39
N GLU A 115 0.80 20.56 18.54
CA GLU A 115 0.23 20.42 19.87
C GLU A 115 0.96 19.25 20.52
N ARG A 116 1.96 19.58 21.34
CA ARG A 116 2.57 18.60 22.24
C ARG A 116 1.49 18.19 23.24
N VAL A 117 0.95 16.99 23.05
CA VAL A 117 0.18 16.28 24.08
C VAL A 117 1.11 15.94 25.25
#